data_AF-A0AAF0IBC1-F1
#
_entry.id   AF-A0AAF0IBC1-F1
#
_cell.length_a   1.000
_cell.length_b   1.000
_cell.length_c   1.000
_cell.angle_alpha   90.00
_cell.angle_beta   90.00
_cell.angle_gamma   90.00
#
_symmetry.space_group_name_H-M   'P 1'
#
loop_
_entity.id
_entity.type
_entity.pdbx_description
1 polymer ?
#
loop_
_entity_poly.entity_id
_entity_poly.type
_entity_poly.pdbx_seq_one_letter_code
_entity_poly.pdbx_strand_id
1 'polypeptide(L)'
;MKKEDHEKKEYILYITEGDHGFIENLIKEEEFFKKLSTVKIFMLAVALGFYYGTPLELTGKKKDYTRAEYLSDDYLALLYAVASCKGGIDVITDKTMVFKIAQEYARGGLAYLRNIRDQIPFGHLTKHIERIFYQIREKIV
;
A
#
# COMPACT_ATOMS: atom_id res chain seq x y z
N MET A 1 -17.39 -0.95 -37.28
CA MET A 1 -16.83 -0.64 -35.95
C MET A 1 -15.94 -1.80 -35.54
N LYS A 2 -14.61 -1.63 -35.58
CA LYS A 2 -13.68 -2.60 -35.00
C LYS A 2 -13.83 -2.50 -33.49
N LYS A 3 -14.14 -3.62 -32.82
CA LYS A 3 -14.00 -3.71 -31.37
C LYS A 3 -12.51 -3.55 -31.09
N GLU A 4 -12.14 -2.45 -30.45
CA GLU A 4 -10.81 -2.35 -29.86
C GLU A 4 -10.79 -3.36 -28.71
N ASP A 5 -10.18 -4.50 -28.96
CA ASP A 5 -9.72 -5.40 -27.91
C ASP A 5 -8.73 -4.59 -27.06
N HIS A 6 -9.23 -3.96 -26.00
CA HIS A 6 -8.39 -3.49 -24.91
C HIS A 6 -7.76 -4.73 -24.28
N GLU A 7 -6.61 -5.12 -24.83
CA GLU A 7 -5.70 -6.09 -24.26
C GLU A 7 -5.51 -5.72 -22.79
N LYS A 8 -6.17 -6.47 -21.90
CA LYS A 8 -6.26 -6.20 -20.47
C LYS A 8 -4.88 -6.49 -19.90
N LYS A 9 -3.94 -5.55 -20.04
CA LYS A 9 -2.58 -5.70 -19.51
C LYS A 9 -2.69 -5.94 -18.00
N GLU A 10 -2.29 -7.14 -17.60
CA GLU A 10 -2.18 -7.51 -16.19
C GLU A 10 -1.07 -6.65 -15.56
N TYR A 11 -1.44 -5.75 -14.66
CA TYR A 11 -0.46 -4.99 -13.90
C TYR A 11 -0.17 -5.71 -12.59
N ILE A 12 1.10 -6.02 -12.36
CA ILE A 12 1.57 -6.62 -11.11
C ILE A 12 2.06 -5.50 -10.21
N LEU A 13 1.62 -5.53 -8.95
CA LEU A 13 2.14 -4.70 -7.88
C LEU A 13 3.24 -5.47 -7.15
N TYR A 14 4.38 -4.80 -6.99
CA TYR A 14 5.59 -5.33 -6.42
C TYR A 14 5.85 -4.74 -5.03
N ILE A 15 6.51 -5.54 -4.20
CA ILE A 15 7.19 -5.09 -3.00
C ILE A 15 8.66 -5.56 -3.06
N THR A 16 9.48 -5.20 -2.08
CA THR A 16 10.81 -5.80 -1.98
C THR A 16 10.79 -7.16 -1.29
N GLU A 17 11.80 -7.99 -1.56
CA GLU A 17 11.94 -9.29 -0.86
C GLU A 17 11.98 -9.12 0.68
N GLY A 18 12.67 -8.09 1.17
CA GLY A 18 12.74 -7.82 2.62
C GLY A 18 11.39 -7.39 3.21
N ASP A 19 10.60 -6.63 2.46
CA ASP A 19 9.25 -6.26 2.85
C ASP A 19 8.31 -7.48 2.85
N HIS A 20 8.50 -8.41 1.91
CA HIS A 20 7.74 -9.66 1.87
C HIS A 20 7.96 -10.49 3.14
N GLY A 21 9.22 -10.73 3.52
CA GLY A 21 9.53 -11.47 4.75
C GLY A 21 9.00 -10.77 6.00
N PHE A 22 9.05 -9.43 6.04
CA PHE A 22 8.44 -8.67 7.13
C PHE A 22 6.92 -8.88 7.21
N ILE A 23 6.19 -8.80 6.09
CA ILE A 23 4.74 -9.01 6.04
C ILE A 23 4.38 -10.44 6.48
N GLU A 24 5.12 -11.45 6.03
CA GLU A 24 4.87 -12.84 6.46
C GLU A 24 4.99 -13.00 7.96
N ASN A 25 6.01 -12.39 8.57
CA ASN A 25 6.17 -12.39 10.03
C ASN A 25 5.05 -11.62 10.72
N LEU A 26 4.67 -10.47 10.17
CA LEU A 26 3.56 -9.66 10.68
C LEU A 26 2.25 -10.43 10.70
N ILE A 27 1.93 -11.16 9.62
CA ILE A 27 0.74 -12.02 9.54
C ILE A 27 0.83 -13.16 10.57
N LYS A 28 1.99 -13.79 10.74
CA LYS A 28 2.12 -14.90 11.72
C LYS A 28 1.90 -14.43 13.15
N GLU A 29 2.41 -13.25 13.49
CA GLU A 29 2.52 -12.76 14.85
C GLU A 29 1.31 -11.92 15.30
N GLU A 30 0.69 -11.15 14.41
CA GLU A 30 -0.35 -10.17 14.77
C GLU A 30 -1.73 -10.59 14.24
N GLU A 31 -2.67 -10.81 15.16
CA GLU A 31 -4.02 -11.33 14.85
C GLU A 31 -4.84 -10.40 13.93
N PHE A 32 -4.61 -9.10 14.01
CA PHE A 32 -5.23 -8.12 13.12
C PHE A 32 -4.86 -8.39 11.65
N PHE A 33 -3.58 -8.66 11.38
CA PHE A 33 -3.08 -8.84 10.01
C PHE A 33 -3.48 -10.18 9.40
N LYS A 34 -3.68 -11.23 10.21
CA LYS A 34 -4.22 -12.54 9.75
C LYS A 34 -5.57 -12.44 9.06
N LYS A 35 -6.37 -11.45 9.44
CA LYS A 35 -7.73 -11.25 8.93
C LYS A 35 -7.78 -10.38 7.67
N LEU A 36 -6.63 -9.84 7.26
CA LEU A 36 -6.52 -8.98 6.08
C LEU A 36 -6.07 -9.79 4.87
N SER A 37 -6.67 -9.50 3.71
CA SER A 37 -6.15 -9.99 2.45
C SER A 37 -4.86 -9.25 2.07
N THR A 38 -4.05 -9.86 1.20
CA THR A 38 -2.84 -9.24 0.63
C THR A 38 -3.10 -7.84 0.07
N VAL A 39 -4.24 -7.67 -0.63
CA VAL A 39 -4.69 -6.36 -1.14
C VAL A 39 -4.91 -5.37 0.00
N LYS A 40 -5.60 -5.77 1.08
CA LYS A 40 -5.85 -4.88 2.23
C LYS A 40 -4.55 -4.50 2.95
N ILE A 41 -3.60 -5.42 3.06
CA ILE A 41 -2.28 -5.14 3.64
C ILE A 41 -1.52 -4.14 2.76
N PHE A 42 -1.54 -4.32 1.43
CA PHE A 42 -0.97 -3.35 0.49
C PHE A 42 -1.60 -1.97 0.66
N MET A 43 -2.93 -1.88 0.63
CA MET A 43 -3.66 -0.61 0.75
C MET A 43 -3.41 0.08 2.10
N LEU A 44 -3.32 -0.69 3.19
CA LEU A 44 -2.94 -0.17 4.50
C LEU A 44 -1.53 0.44 4.46
N ALA A 45 -0.57 -0.25 3.86
CA ALA A 45 0.79 0.26 3.71
C ALA A 45 0.82 1.54 2.86
N VAL A 46 0.09 1.60 1.74
CA VAL A 46 -0.06 2.81 0.92
C VAL A 46 -0.61 3.96 1.76
N ALA A 47 -1.70 3.72 2.49
CA ALA A 47 -2.36 4.73 3.31
C ALA A 47 -1.43 5.29 4.39
N LEU A 48 -0.69 4.43 5.09
CA LEU A 48 0.28 4.86 6.11
C LEU A 48 1.43 5.66 5.48
N GLY A 49 2.02 5.18 4.38
CA GLY A 49 3.08 5.89 3.69
C GLY A 49 2.64 7.26 3.19
N PHE A 50 1.41 7.35 2.65
CA PHE A 50 0.83 8.61 2.22
C PHE A 50 0.57 9.56 3.40
N TYR A 51 -0.04 9.07 4.46
CA TYR A 51 -0.37 9.84 5.66
C TYR A 51 0.89 10.44 6.33
N TYR A 52 1.98 9.68 6.42
CA TYR A 52 3.25 10.16 6.97
C TYR A 52 4.13 10.89 5.94
N GLY A 53 3.74 10.94 4.67
CA GLY A 53 4.50 11.61 3.62
C GLY A 53 5.85 10.96 3.34
N THR A 54 5.96 9.62 3.47
CA THR A 54 7.23 8.88 3.42
C THR A 54 7.35 7.96 2.19
N PRO A 55 7.20 8.45 0.94
CA PRO A 55 7.42 7.59 -0.22
C PRO A 55 8.88 7.11 -0.25
N LEU A 56 9.08 5.81 -0.45
CA LEU A 56 10.41 5.21 -0.58
C LEU A 56 10.51 4.47 -1.89
N GLU A 57 11.55 4.75 -2.67
CA GLU A 57 11.80 4.05 -3.92
C GLU A 57 11.90 2.53 -3.72
N LEU A 58 11.34 1.75 -4.65
CA LEU A 58 11.53 0.31 -4.72
C LEU A 58 12.97 -0.04 -5.18
N THR A 59 13.92 0.08 -4.27
CA THR A 59 15.31 -0.38 -4.43
C THR A 59 15.47 -1.86 -4.07
N GLY A 60 16.37 -2.56 -4.76
CA GLY A 60 16.68 -3.98 -4.51
C GLY A 60 15.83 -4.97 -5.32
N LYS A 61 15.83 -6.24 -4.88
CA LYS A 61 15.09 -7.32 -5.56
C LYS A 61 13.59 -7.14 -5.35
N LYS A 62 12.87 -6.95 -6.45
CA LYS A 62 11.40 -6.87 -6.48
C LYS A 62 10.79 -8.26 -6.44
N LYS A 63 9.65 -8.38 -5.76
CA LYS A 63 8.85 -9.59 -5.67
C LYS A 63 7.40 -9.24 -5.95
N ASP A 64 6.77 -10.07 -6.78
CA ASP A 64 5.35 -9.98 -7.09
C ASP A 64 4.55 -10.12 -5.80
N TYR A 65 3.63 -9.18 -5.55
CA TYR A 65 2.85 -9.16 -4.32
C TYR A 65 1.37 -9.38 -4.58
N THR A 66 0.78 -8.59 -5.47
CA THR A 66 -0.62 -8.75 -5.85
C THR A 66 -0.85 -8.23 -7.26
N ARG A 67 -1.93 -8.66 -7.89
CA ARG A 67 -2.30 -8.18 -9.22
C ARG A 67 -3.28 -7.03 -9.08
N ALA A 68 -3.12 -5.99 -9.89
CA ALA A 68 -4.00 -4.83 -9.88
C ALA A 68 -5.46 -5.20 -10.24
N GLU A 69 -5.68 -6.32 -10.92
CA GLU A 69 -7.02 -6.84 -11.23
C GLU A 69 -7.79 -7.32 -9.99
N TYR A 70 -7.11 -7.56 -8.87
CA TYR A 70 -7.74 -7.93 -7.60
C TYR A 70 -8.12 -6.70 -6.77
N LEU A 71 -7.77 -5.49 -7.22
CA LEU A 71 -8.22 -4.25 -6.61
C LEU A 71 -9.67 -3.99 -7.03
N SER A 72 -10.52 -3.66 -6.06
CA SER A 72 -11.82 -3.08 -6.36
C SER A 72 -11.67 -1.69 -6.97
N ASP A 73 -12.72 -1.21 -7.62
CA ASP A 73 -12.75 0.14 -8.20
C ASP A 73 -12.48 1.22 -7.14
N ASP A 74 -12.96 1.04 -5.90
CA ASP A 74 -12.67 1.93 -4.78
C ASP A 74 -11.18 1.99 -4.44
N TYR A 75 -10.49 0.84 -4.42
CA TYR A 75 -9.05 0.83 -4.17
C TYR A 75 -8.28 1.44 -5.32
N LEU A 76 -8.69 1.18 -6.57
CA LEU A 76 -8.11 1.84 -7.72
C LEU A 76 -8.28 3.36 -7.62
N ALA A 77 -9.48 3.85 -7.34
CA ALA A 77 -9.74 5.29 -7.15
C ALA A 77 -8.83 5.90 -6.07
N LEU A 78 -8.62 5.21 -4.95
CA LEU A 78 -7.69 5.64 -3.91
C LEU A 78 -6.24 5.70 -4.39
N LEU A 79 -5.76 4.72 -5.15
CA LEU A 79 -4.39 4.75 -5.69
C LEU A 79 -4.20 5.91 -6.67
N TYR A 80 -5.19 6.19 -7.51
CA TYR A 80 -5.16 7.34 -8.42
C TYR A 80 -5.19 8.67 -7.66
N ALA A 81 -6.00 8.78 -6.61
CA ALA A 81 -6.04 9.96 -5.75
C ALA A 81 -4.66 10.21 -5.12
N VAL A 82 -4.05 9.18 -4.51
CA VAL A 82 -2.69 9.25 -3.94
C VAL A 82 -1.67 9.70 -4.99
N ALA A 83 -1.70 9.12 -6.19
CA ALA A 83 -0.79 9.47 -7.26
C ALA A 83 -0.96 10.92 -7.74
N SER A 84 -2.20 11.38 -7.88
CA SER A 84 -2.52 12.75 -8.31
C SER A 84 -2.05 13.80 -7.29
N CYS A 85 -2.15 13.50 -5.99
CA CYS A 85 -1.64 14.38 -4.93
C CYS A 85 -0.11 14.55 -5.01
N LYS A 86 0.63 13.53 -5.48
CA LYS A 86 2.09 13.57 -5.56
C LYS A 86 2.60 14.17 -6.87
N GLY A 87 1.99 13.82 -8.01
CA GLY A 87 2.50 14.17 -9.34
C GLY A 87 1.59 15.06 -10.17
N GLY A 88 0.47 15.54 -9.62
CA GLY A 88 -0.50 16.35 -10.34
C GLY A 88 -1.46 15.53 -11.20
N ILE A 89 -2.34 16.24 -11.91
CA ILE A 89 -3.42 15.62 -12.68
C ILE A 89 -2.90 14.78 -13.85
N ASP A 90 -1.78 15.15 -14.46
CA ASP A 90 -1.24 14.47 -15.64
C ASP A 90 -0.83 13.02 -15.35
N VAL A 91 -0.44 12.72 -14.11
CA VAL A 91 -0.05 11.37 -13.68
C VAL A 91 -1.19 10.36 -13.84
N ILE A 92 -2.45 10.79 -13.76
CA ILE A 92 -3.59 9.86 -13.87
C ILE A 92 -3.69 9.23 -15.26
N THR A 93 -3.07 9.84 -16.28
CA THR A 93 -3.05 9.30 -17.65
C THR A 93 -2.04 8.16 -17.82
N ASP A 94 -1.06 8.05 -16.91
CA ASP A 94 -0.07 6.98 -16.91
C ASP A 94 -0.29 6.03 -15.72
N LYS A 95 -1.04 4.96 -15.98
CA LYS A 95 -1.31 3.89 -15.01
C LYS A 95 -0.03 3.26 -14.44
N THR A 96 1.06 3.22 -15.20
CA THR A 96 2.34 2.69 -14.72
C THR A 96 2.93 3.61 -13.66
N MET A 97 2.86 4.93 -13.89
CA MET A 97 3.30 5.93 -12.92
C MET A 97 2.43 5.94 -11.66
N VAL A 98 1.10 5.81 -11.82
CA VAL A 98 0.17 5.67 -10.69
C VAL A 98 0.58 4.51 -9.79
N PHE A 99 0.78 3.33 -10.37
CA PHE A 99 1.18 2.15 -9.59
C PHE A 99 2.59 2.25 -9.05
N LYS A 100 3.52 2.90 -9.76
CA LYS A 100 4.86 3.18 -9.22
C LYS A 100 4.76 4.00 -7.94
N ILE A 101 4.06 5.13 -7.96
CA ILE A 101 3.88 6.01 -6.80
C ILE A 101 3.20 5.25 -5.66
N ALA A 102 2.15 4.49 -5.95
CA ALA A 102 1.47 3.66 -4.95
C ALA A 102 2.44 2.69 -4.26
N GLN A 103 3.27 1.98 -5.02
CA GLN A 103 4.24 1.05 -4.45
C GLN A 103 5.31 1.74 -3.61
N GLU A 104 5.72 2.95 -4.00
CA GLU A 104 6.69 3.75 -3.22
C GLU A 104 6.10 4.16 -1.87
N TYR A 105 4.84 4.57 -1.84
CA TYR A 105 4.12 4.81 -0.59
C TYR A 105 3.90 3.53 0.21
N ALA A 106 3.57 2.42 -0.44
CA ALA A 106 3.45 1.13 0.25
C ALA A 106 4.75 0.76 0.96
N ARG A 107 5.90 0.87 0.28
CA ARG A 107 7.22 0.64 0.90
C ARG A 107 7.46 1.59 2.08
N GLY A 108 7.13 2.86 1.91
CA GLY A 108 7.15 3.87 2.98
C GLY A 108 6.38 3.45 4.22
N GLY A 109 5.13 3.03 4.03
CA GLY A 109 4.27 2.55 5.12
C GLY A 109 4.76 1.27 5.77
N LEU A 110 5.33 0.34 5.00
CA LEU A 110 5.93 -0.89 5.54
C LEU A 110 7.18 -0.59 6.39
N ALA A 111 8.01 0.34 5.94
CA ALA A 111 9.16 0.81 6.72
C ALA A 111 8.70 1.47 8.04
N TYR A 112 7.63 2.28 7.99
CA TYR A 112 7.03 2.85 9.18
C TYR A 112 6.48 1.78 10.14
N LEU A 113 5.73 0.79 9.62
CA LEU A 113 5.22 -0.32 10.43
C LEU A 113 6.33 -1.13 11.10
N ARG A 114 7.44 -1.38 10.38
CA ARG A 114 8.61 -2.05 10.92
C ARG A 114 9.21 -1.26 12.08
N ASN A 115 9.44 0.03 11.89
CA ASN A 115 9.98 0.91 12.92
C ASN A 115 9.09 0.96 14.16
N ILE A 116 7.76 1.03 14.01
CA ILE A 116 6.86 0.98 15.17
C ILE A 116 6.97 -0.36 15.88
N ARG A 117 6.90 -1.48 15.14
CA ARG A 117 6.94 -2.82 15.72
C ARG A 117 8.19 -3.01 16.58
N ASP A 118 9.33 -2.50 16.13
CA ASP A 118 10.60 -2.59 16.86
C ASP A 118 10.63 -1.72 18.13
N GLN A 119 9.77 -0.70 18.22
CA GLN A 119 9.69 0.24 19.33
C GLN A 119 8.63 -0.12 20.39
N ILE A 120 7.65 -0.96 20.04
CA ILE A 120 6.54 -1.28 20.93
C ILE A 120 6.60 -2.74 21.43
N PRO A 121 6.11 -3.02 22.65
CA PRO A 121 5.98 -4.40 23.10
C PRO A 121 5.08 -5.22 22.18
N PHE A 122 5.41 -6.51 22.05
CA PHE A 122 4.67 -7.47 21.23
C PHE A 122 3.16 -7.46 21.53
N GLY A 123 2.32 -7.53 20.49
CA GLY A 123 0.85 -7.55 20.61
C GLY A 123 0.18 -6.17 20.81
N HIS A 124 0.95 -5.08 20.91
CA HIS A 124 0.40 -3.73 21.01
C HIS A 124 0.30 -2.99 19.66
N LEU A 125 0.78 -3.58 18.57
CA LEU A 125 0.79 -2.93 17.24
C LEU A 125 -0.61 -2.61 16.75
N THR A 126 -1.55 -3.55 16.94
CA THR A 126 -2.95 -3.35 16.58
C THR A 126 -3.54 -2.12 17.29
N LYS A 127 -3.25 -1.94 18.59
CA LYS A 127 -3.72 -0.77 19.35
C LYS A 127 -3.10 0.53 18.87
N HIS A 128 -1.84 0.49 18.44
CA HIS A 128 -1.19 1.66 17.84
C HIS A 128 -1.87 2.06 16.52
N ILE A 129 -2.14 1.09 15.65
CA ILE A 129 -2.84 1.32 14.37
C ILE A 129 -4.27 1.84 14.59
N GLU A 130 -5.02 1.23 15.51
CA GLU A 130 -6.37 1.70 15.88
C GLU A 130 -6.35 3.17 16.33
N ARG A 131 -5.35 3.56 17.13
CA ARG A 131 -5.18 4.95 17.57
C ARG A 131 -4.88 5.89 16.41
N ILE A 132 -4.06 5.48 15.44
CA ILE A 132 -3.79 6.27 14.23
C ILE A 132 -5.09 6.51 13.46
N PHE A 133 -5.89 5.46 13.24
CA PHE A 133 -7.17 5.60 12.54
C PHE A 133 -8.16 6.50 13.28
N TYR A 134 -8.21 6.39 14.61
CA TYR A 134 -9.02 7.29 15.42
C TYR A 134 -8.59 8.75 15.22
N GLN A 135 -7.28 9.03 15.28
CA GLN A 135 -6.74 10.38 15.07
C GLN A 135 -6.99 10.93 13.66
N ILE A 136 -6.93 10.07 12.63
CA ILE A 136 -7.26 10.45 11.24
C ILE A 136 -8.73 10.84 11.16
N ARG A 137 -9.62 10.02 11.75
CA ARG A 137 -11.06 10.27 11.75
C ARG A 137 -11.41 11.62 12.40
N GLU A 138 -10.81 11.94 13.54
CA GLU A 138 -11.01 13.20 14.27
C GLU A 138 -10.53 14.45 13.51
N LYS A 139 -9.70 14.29 12.46
CA LYS A 139 -9.25 15.42 11.62
C LYS A 139 -10.14 15.66 10.40
N ILE A 140 -10.96 14.67 10.03
CA ILE A 140 -11.80 14.69 8.82
C ILE A 140 -13.24 15.07 9.16
N VAL A 141 -13.68 14.81 10.39
CA VAL A 141 -15.01 15.16 10.94
C VAL A 141 -14.90 16.43 11.78
#